data_AF-A0A523MQ02-F1
#
_entry.id   AF-A0A523MQ02-F1
#
_cell.length_a   1.000
_cell.length_b   1.000
_cell.length_c   1.000
_cell.angle_alpha   90.00
_cell.angle_beta   90.00
_cell.angle_gamma   90.00
#
_symmetry.space_group_name_H-M   'P 1'
#
loop_
_entity.id
_entity.type
_entity.pdbx_description
1 polymer ?
#
loop_
_entity_poly.entity_id
_entity_poly.type
_entity_poly.pdbx_seq_one_letter_code
_entity_poly.pdbx_strand_id
1 'polypeptide(L)'
;MKHQDTYVGVVLLALCAIVYWLTTGFPEVPAMLSQNVPPTFFPRLIISLVAILSVALIFNGLGKSREIRARIKPAVLITASIIVLAGVLVGLLGTLLTLGLIAIALPVAWGERRWRPLGILALGLPAAIYLIFSAALGIRFPPGLLLDWLL
;
A
#
# COMPACT_ATOMS: atom_id res chain seq x y z
N MET A 1 -4.84 29.92 -0.07
CA MET A 1 -3.43 29.96 -0.57
C MET A 1 -3.40 29.64 -2.08
N LYS A 2 -3.08 30.61 -2.93
CA LYS A 2 -3.32 30.62 -4.40
C LYS A 2 -2.51 29.61 -5.24
N HIS A 3 -1.56 28.87 -4.64
CA HIS A 3 -0.65 27.94 -5.35
C HIS A 3 -0.57 26.54 -4.72
N GLN A 4 -1.55 26.16 -3.91
CA GLN A 4 -1.51 24.87 -3.21
C GLN A 4 -1.49 23.68 -4.17
N ASP A 5 -2.31 23.71 -5.22
CA ASP A 5 -2.36 22.65 -6.24
C ASP A 5 -1.03 22.55 -7.01
N THR A 6 -0.41 23.69 -7.30
CA THR A 6 0.94 23.76 -7.88
C THR A 6 1.98 23.14 -6.95
N TYR A 7 1.96 23.49 -5.66
CA TYR A 7 2.88 22.94 -4.67
C TYR A 7 2.72 21.42 -4.52
N VAL A 8 1.48 20.93 -4.42
CA VAL A 8 1.17 19.50 -4.35
C VAL A 8 1.65 18.78 -5.61
N GLY A 9 1.41 19.34 -6.80
CA GLY A 9 1.87 18.77 -8.05
C GLY A 9 3.39 18.70 -8.15
N VAL A 10 4.12 19.73 -7.70
CA VAL A 10 5.59 19.73 -7.66
C VAL A 10 6.12 18.68 -6.69
N VAL A 11 5.54 18.57 -5.49
CA VAL A 11 5.92 17.54 -4.51
C VAL A 11 5.65 16.15 -5.04
N LEU A 12 4.51 15.92 -5.69
CA LEU A 12 4.18 14.63 -6.30
C LEU A 12 5.13 14.29 -7.45
N LEU A 13 5.55 15.25 -8.27
CA LEU A 13 6.55 15.03 -9.31
C LEU A 13 7.92 14.66 -8.73
N ALA A 14 8.36 15.36 -7.68
CA ALA A 14 9.59 15.01 -6.98
C ALA A 14 9.53 13.60 -6.39
N LEU A 15 8.40 13.24 -5.77
CA LEU A 15 8.16 11.89 -5.27
C LEU A 15 8.20 10.86 -6.40
N CYS A 16 7.55 11.13 -7.54
CA CYS A 16 7.58 10.26 -8.71
C CYS A 16 9.01 10.03 -9.21
N ALA A 17 9.85 11.07 -9.26
CA ALA A 17 11.25 10.96 -9.65
C ALA A 17 12.05 10.07 -8.68
N ILE A 18 11.88 10.26 -7.37
CA ILE A 18 12.53 9.43 -6.33
C ILE A 18 12.09 7.98 -6.46
N VAL A 19 10.78 7.72 -6.55
CA VAL A 19 10.25 6.36 -6.65
C VAL A 19 10.64 5.70 -7.97
N TYR A 20 10.66 6.44 -9.08
CA TYR A 20 11.16 5.93 -10.36
C TYR A 20 12.62 5.50 -10.25
N TRP A 21 13.45 6.30 -9.59
CA TRP A 21 14.85 5.94 -9.32
C TRP A 21 14.96 4.67 -8.47
N LEU A 22 14.12 4.48 -7.45
CA LEU A 22 14.09 3.22 -6.69
C LEU A 22 13.78 2.00 -7.57
N THR A 23 12.97 2.15 -8.64
CA THR A 23 12.69 1.05 -9.57
C THR A 23 13.90 0.65 -10.43
N THR A 24 14.97 1.44 -10.48
CA THR A 24 16.21 1.05 -11.18
C THR A 24 17.05 0.08 -10.35
N GLY A 25 16.79 -0.03 -9.04
CA GLY A 25 17.45 -1.00 -8.16
C GLY A 25 16.80 -2.39 -8.16
N PHE A 26 15.76 -2.62 -8.97
CA PHE A 26 15.07 -3.91 -9.00
C PHE A 26 15.94 -4.97 -9.70
N PRO A 27 15.99 -6.21 -9.18
CA PRO A 27 16.75 -7.27 -9.82
C PRO A 27 16.19 -7.53 -11.22
N GLU A 28 17.08 -7.56 -12.21
CA GLU A 28 16.70 -7.92 -13.57
C GLU A 28 16.29 -9.39 -13.60
N VAL A 29 15.04 -9.63 -13.96
CA VAL A 29 14.52 -11.00 -14.13
C VAL A 29 14.97 -11.49 -15.51
N PRO A 30 15.64 -12.66 -15.60
CA PRO A 30 16.07 -13.23 -16.89
C PRO A 30 14.90 -13.29 -17.87
N ALA A 31 15.17 -12.98 -19.15
CA ALA A 31 14.14 -12.90 -20.19
C ALA A 31 13.25 -14.16 -20.32
N MET A 32 13.77 -15.34 -19.94
CA MET A 32 13.02 -16.60 -19.90
C MET A 32 11.96 -16.67 -18.79
N LEU A 33 12.14 -15.92 -17.70
CA LEU A 33 11.22 -15.85 -16.56
C LEU A 33 10.27 -14.63 -16.65
N SER A 34 10.53 -13.69 -17.57
CA SER A 34 9.72 -12.49 -17.81
C SER A 34 8.63 -12.71 -18.86
N GLN A 35 7.94 -13.85 -18.83
CA GLN A 35 7.02 -14.27 -19.91
C GLN A 35 5.76 -13.41 -20.09
N ASN A 36 5.46 -12.47 -19.20
CA ASN A 36 4.26 -11.63 -19.31
C ASN A 36 4.55 -10.15 -19.11
N VAL A 37 4.98 -9.76 -17.91
CA VAL A 37 5.21 -8.35 -17.55
C VAL A 37 6.38 -8.29 -16.56
N PRO A 38 7.47 -7.55 -16.86
CA PRO A 38 8.56 -7.37 -15.91
C PRO A 38 8.05 -6.73 -14.62
N PRO A 39 8.62 -7.08 -13.45
CA PRO A 39 8.21 -6.52 -12.15
C PRO A 39 8.41 -4.99 -12.08
N THR A 40 9.22 -4.42 -12.97
CA THR A 40 9.47 -2.97 -13.10
C THR A 40 8.39 -2.24 -13.91
N PHE A 41 7.65 -2.93 -14.78
CA PHE A 41 6.72 -2.30 -15.71
C PHE A 41 5.50 -1.71 -15.01
N PHE A 42 4.83 -2.49 -14.16
CA PHE A 42 3.66 -2.02 -13.40
C PHE A 42 3.96 -0.80 -12.53
N PRO A 43 5.02 -0.81 -11.68
CA PRO A 43 5.41 0.36 -10.91
C PRO A 43 5.65 1.58 -11.78
N ARG A 44 6.41 1.44 -12.88
CA ARG A 44 6.74 2.55 -13.77
C ARG A 44 5.50 3.09 -14.49
N LEU A 45 4.54 2.25 -14.86
CA LEU A 45 3.27 2.68 -15.46
C LEU A 45 2.47 3.57 -14.50
N ILE A 46 2.31 3.14 -13.24
CA ILE A 46 1.59 3.91 -12.23
C ILE A 46 2.31 5.24 -11.96
N ILE A 47 3.64 5.22 -11.79
CA ILE A 47 4.44 6.44 -11.59
C ILE A 47 4.26 7.41 -12.76
N SER A 48 4.31 6.91 -14.00
CA SER A 48 4.14 7.72 -15.21
C SER A 48 2.76 8.37 -15.25
N LEU A 49 1.71 7.62 -14.92
CA LEU A 49 0.34 8.14 -14.84
C LEU A 49 0.20 9.22 -13.76
N VAL A 50 0.74 8.98 -12.56
CA VAL A 50 0.73 9.96 -11.46
C VAL A 50 1.53 11.21 -11.83
N ALA A 51 2.66 11.07 -12.53
CA ALA A 51 3.44 12.20 -13.01
C ALA A 51 2.65 13.05 -14.01
N ILE A 52 1.96 12.43 -14.98
CA ILE A 52 1.08 13.12 -15.94
C ILE A 52 -0.03 13.89 -15.21
N LEU A 53 -0.71 13.24 -14.26
CA LEU A 53 -1.75 13.89 -13.47
C LEU A 53 -1.20 15.04 -12.60
N SER A 54 0.01 14.91 -12.09
CA SER A 54 0.69 15.95 -11.31
C SER A 54 1.02 17.18 -12.16
N VAL A 55 1.46 16.96 -13.41
CA VAL A 55 1.63 18.04 -14.39
C VAL A 55 0.29 18.72 -14.69
N ALA A 56 -0.79 17.95 -14.90
CA ALA A 56 -2.13 18.51 -15.06
C ALA A 56 -2.61 19.31 -13.84
N LEU A 57 -2.22 18.89 -12.63
CA LEU A 57 -2.51 19.61 -11.39
C LEU A 57 -1.76 20.95 -11.31
N ILE A 58 -0.49 20.99 -11.72
CA ILE A 58 0.31 22.22 -11.81
C ILE A 58 -0.35 23.21 -12.77
N PHE A 59 -0.74 22.76 -13.96
CA PHE A 59 -1.42 23.60 -14.95
C PHE A 59 -2.77 24.12 -14.47
N ASN A 60 -3.57 23.28 -13.79
CA ASN A 60 -4.86 23.71 -13.22
C ASN A 60 -4.71 24.67 -12.03
N GLY A 61 -3.66 24.49 -11.20
CA GLY A 61 -3.38 25.31 -10.02
C GLY A 61 -2.92 26.73 -10.34
N LEU A 62 -2.39 26.98 -11.54
CA LEU A 62 -1.97 28.30 -11.99
C LEU A 62 -3.16 29.25 -12.27
N GLY A 63 -4.36 28.71 -12.53
CA GLY A 63 -5.51 29.49 -12.99
C GLY A 63 -6.73 29.56 -12.06
N LYS A 64 -6.79 28.76 -10.97
CA LYS A 64 -7.96 28.70 -10.08
C LYS A 64 -7.60 28.83 -8.61
N SER A 65 -8.24 29.79 -7.93
CA SER A 65 -8.29 29.81 -6.47
C SER A 65 -9.35 28.81 -6.01
N ARG A 66 -8.95 27.61 -5.60
CA ARG A 66 -9.84 26.71 -4.86
C ARG A 66 -9.39 26.62 -3.41
N GLU A 67 -10.19 27.23 -2.54
CA GLU A 67 -10.23 26.91 -1.12
C GLU A 67 -11.54 26.18 -0.85
N ILE A 68 -11.45 24.91 -0.44
CA ILE A 68 -12.17 24.39 0.74
C ILE A 68 -11.27 23.30 1.33
N ARG A 69 -10.64 23.60 2.47
CA ARG A 69 -9.85 22.63 3.22
C ARG A 69 -10.81 21.75 4.00
N ALA A 70 -11.13 20.56 3.48
CA ALA A 70 -11.73 19.54 4.30
C ALA A 70 -10.73 19.17 5.41
N ARG A 71 -11.10 19.40 6.67
CA ARG A 71 -10.27 18.98 7.81
C ARG A 71 -10.11 17.46 7.70
N ILE A 72 -8.88 16.98 7.65
CA ILE A 72 -8.60 15.54 7.65
C ILE A 72 -9.26 14.97 8.91
N LYS A 73 -10.24 14.08 8.73
CA LYS A 73 -10.87 13.43 9.87
C LYS A 73 -9.80 12.60 10.59
N PRO A 74 -9.76 12.60 11.93
CA PRO A 74 -8.77 11.82 12.68
C PRO A 74 -8.82 10.33 12.32
N ALA A 75 -9.98 9.82 11.92
CA ALA A 75 -10.15 8.46 11.40
C ALA A 75 -9.21 8.13 10.21
N VAL A 76 -8.96 9.08 9.31
CA VAL A 76 -8.06 8.90 8.15
C VAL A 76 -6.62 8.72 8.61
N LEU A 77 -6.19 9.53 9.59
CA LEU A 77 -4.84 9.42 10.16
C LEU A 77 -4.65 8.10 10.91
N ILE A 78 -5.68 7.64 11.62
CA ILE A 78 -5.66 6.35 12.33
C ILE A 78 -5.53 5.20 11.32
N THR A 79 -6.35 5.19 10.27
CA THR A 79 -6.25 4.16 9.23
C THR A 79 -4.91 4.16 8.51
N ALA A 80 -4.38 5.35 8.18
CA ALA A 80 -3.08 5.46 7.53
C ALA A 80 -1.97 4.90 8.45
N SER A 81 -2.02 5.24 9.74
CA SER A 81 -1.08 4.74 10.74
C SER A 81 -1.13 3.22 10.88
N ILE A 82 -2.34 2.63 10.87
CA ILE A 82 -2.52 1.16 10.92
C ILE A 82 -1.91 0.50 9.70
N ILE A 83 -2.11 1.06 8.50
CA ILE A 83 -1.55 0.51 7.26
C ILE A 83 -0.03 0.60 7.23
N VAL A 84 0.55 1.73 7.68
CA VAL A 84 2.00 1.89 7.77
C VAL A 84 2.60 0.91 8.78
N LEU A 85 1.97 0.80 9.96
CA LEU A 85 2.39 -0.13 11.01
C LEU A 85 2.30 -1.59 10.53
N ALA A 86 1.25 -1.93 9.79
CA ALA A 86 1.11 -3.22 9.14
C ALA A 86 2.28 -3.57 8.22
N GLY A 87 2.75 -2.62 7.41
CA GLY A 87 3.92 -2.84 6.54
C GLY A 87 5.16 -3.27 7.31
N VAL A 88 5.39 -2.67 8.50
CA VAL A 88 6.49 -3.04 9.40
C VAL A 88 6.22 -4.40 10.07
N LEU A 89 5.00 -4.64 10.51
CA LEU A 89 4.57 -5.90 11.16
C LEU A 89 4.72 -7.11 10.23
N VAL A 90 4.56 -6.97 8.92
CA VAL A 90 4.77 -8.08 7.97
C VAL A 90 6.19 -8.64 8.10
N GLY A 91 7.20 -7.79 8.27
CA GLY A 91 8.58 -8.26 8.48
C GLY A 91 8.78 -8.97 9.82
N LEU A 92 8.05 -8.56 10.86
CA LEU A 92 8.21 -9.10 12.21
C LEU A 92 7.40 -10.38 12.44
N LEU A 93 6.11 -10.37 12.11
CA LEU A 93 5.14 -11.43 12.39
C LEU A 93 4.84 -12.32 11.18
N GLY A 94 5.21 -11.89 9.98
CA GLY A 94 4.88 -12.58 8.75
C GLY A 94 3.52 -12.16 8.20
N THR A 95 3.27 -12.52 6.95
CA THR A 95 2.13 -12.00 6.18
C THR A 95 0.78 -12.44 6.75
N LEU A 96 0.62 -13.71 7.13
CA LEU A 96 -0.67 -14.26 7.59
C LEU A 96 -1.11 -13.70 8.95
N LEU A 97 -0.20 -13.59 9.91
CA LEU A 97 -0.50 -13.02 11.22
C LEU A 97 -0.81 -11.52 11.12
N THR A 98 -0.04 -10.80 10.32
CA THR A 98 -0.27 -9.37 10.10
C THR A 98 -1.62 -9.12 9.44
N LEU A 99 -2.02 -9.95 8.47
CA LEU A 99 -3.36 -9.93 7.87
C LEU A 99 -4.48 -10.11 8.92
N GLY A 100 -4.33 -11.09 9.81
CA GLY A 100 -5.29 -11.32 10.90
C GLY A 100 -5.41 -10.12 11.85
N LEU A 101 -4.28 -9.49 12.18
CA LEU A 101 -4.26 -8.29 13.02
C LEU A 101 -4.93 -7.09 12.34
N ILE A 102 -4.65 -6.83 11.06
CA ILE A 102 -5.28 -5.74 10.29
C ILE A 102 -6.79 -5.96 10.15
N ALA A 103 -7.20 -7.22 9.93
CA ALA A 103 -8.59 -7.62 9.82
C ALA A 103 -9.41 -7.31 11.08
N ILE A 104 -8.76 -7.15 12.24
CA ILE A 104 -9.38 -6.65 13.47
C ILE A 104 -9.16 -5.15 13.63
N ALA A 105 -7.92 -4.68 13.47
CA ALA A 105 -7.52 -3.31 13.78
C ALA A 105 -8.28 -2.26 12.97
N LEU A 106 -8.50 -2.50 11.67
CA LEU A 106 -9.23 -1.55 10.81
C LEU A 106 -10.71 -1.45 11.17
N PRO A 107 -11.50 -2.55 11.26
CA PRO A 107 -12.90 -2.47 11.71
C PRO A 107 -13.04 -1.84 13.09
N VAL A 108 -12.19 -2.21 14.05
CA VAL A 108 -12.23 -1.64 15.41
C VAL A 108 -11.94 -0.14 15.37
N ALA A 109 -10.96 0.31 14.58
CA ALA A 109 -10.68 1.73 14.39
C ALA A 109 -11.82 2.50 13.72
N TRP A 110 -12.68 1.83 12.96
CA TRP A 110 -13.91 2.39 12.39
C TRP A 110 -15.12 2.34 13.32
N GLY A 111 -14.96 1.82 14.55
CA GLY A 111 -16.03 1.74 15.54
C GLY A 111 -16.87 0.47 15.47
N GLU A 112 -16.47 -0.50 14.65
CA GLU A 112 -17.12 -1.80 14.57
C GLU A 112 -16.80 -2.63 15.82
N ARG A 113 -17.83 -3.02 16.58
CA ARG A 113 -17.69 -3.78 17.85
C ARG A 113 -18.35 -5.15 17.80
N ARG A 114 -18.76 -5.62 16.61
CA ARG A 114 -19.31 -6.96 16.43
C ARG A 114 -18.20 -8.02 16.49
N TRP A 115 -17.84 -8.46 17.71
CA TRP A 115 -16.73 -9.40 17.94
C TRP A 115 -16.85 -10.74 17.19
N ARG A 116 -18.07 -11.25 16.99
CA ARG A 116 -18.30 -12.50 16.25
C ARG A 116 -17.84 -12.43 14.78
N PRO A 117 -18.37 -11.51 13.94
CA PRO A 117 -17.89 -11.36 12.56
C PRO A 117 -16.44 -10.88 12.50
N LEU A 118 -15.95 -10.10 13.48
CA LEU A 118 -14.54 -9.73 13.56
C LEU A 118 -13.63 -10.95 13.72
N GLY A 119 -13.99 -11.89 14.61
CA GLY A 119 -13.22 -13.13 14.78
C GLY A 119 -13.24 -14.02 13.54
N ILE A 120 -14.40 -14.13 12.88
CA ILE A 120 -14.53 -14.86 11.60
C ILE A 120 -13.66 -14.21 10.53
N LEU A 121 -13.64 -12.88 10.43
CA LEU A 121 -12.83 -12.17 9.46
C LEU A 121 -11.33 -12.33 9.77
N ALA A 122 -10.94 -12.21 11.03
CA ALA A 122 -9.55 -12.29 11.47
C ALA A 122 -8.90 -13.64 11.21
N LEU A 123 -9.66 -14.73 11.30
CA LEU A 123 -9.18 -16.08 11.01
C LEU A 123 -9.50 -16.52 9.57
N GLY A 124 -10.70 -16.19 9.09
CA GLY A 124 -11.19 -16.59 7.77
C GLY A 124 -10.42 -15.93 6.64
N LEU A 125 -10.03 -14.66 6.76
CA LEU A 125 -9.27 -13.96 5.73
C LEU A 125 -7.86 -14.57 5.57
N PRO A 126 -7.02 -14.71 6.62
CA PRO A 126 -5.74 -15.41 6.49
C PRO A 126 -5.89 -16.87 6.04
N ALA A 127 -6.90 -17.60 6.53
CA ALA A 127 -7.13 -18.99 6.14
C ALA A 127 -7.49 -19.13 4.66
N ALA A 128 -8.38 -18.28 4.14
CA ALA A 128 -8.75 -18.26 2.73
C ALA A 128 -7.55 -17.89 1.84
N ILE A 129 -6.77 -16.88 2.24
CA ILE A 129 -5.55 -16.49 1.55
C ILE A 129 -4.55 -17.64 1.55
N TYR A 130 -4.34 -18.31 2.68
CA TYR A 130 -3.46 -19.46 2.76
C TYR A 130 -3.92 -20.61 1.84
N LEU A 131 -5.21 -20.95 1.84
CA LEU A 131 -5.74 -22.02 0.98
C LEU A 131 -5.57 -21.70 -0.51
N ILE A 132 -5.90 -20.48 -0.92
CA ILE A 132 -5.81 -20.10 -2.34
C ILE A 132 -4.34 -20.02 -2.77
N PHE A 133 -3.52 -19.29 -2.02
CA PHE A 133 -2.17 -18.96 -2.48
C PHE A 133 -1.15 -20.03 -2.10
N SER A 134 -1.19 -20.56 -0.89
CA SER A 134 -0.23 -21.60 -0.48
C SER A 134 -0.66 -22.98 -0.95
N ALA A 135 -1.93 -23.37 -0.74
CA ALA A 135 -2.37 -24.73 -1.05
C ALA A 135 -2.72 -24.92 -2.53
N ALA A 136 -3.38 -23.95 -3.18
CA ALA A 136 -3.75 -24.09 -4.59
C ALA A 136 -2.67 -23.57 -5.57
N LEU A 137 -1.95 -22.51 -5.21
CA LEU A 137 -0.95 -21.88 -6.09
C LEU A 137 0.51 -22.13 -5.71
N GLY A 138 0.78 -22.77 -4.57
CA GLY A 138 2.15 -23.09 -4.11
C GLY A 138 3.00 -21.87 -3.73
N ILE A 139 2.39 -20.70 -3.51
CA ILE A 139 3.08 -19.46 -3.15
C ILE A 139 3.48 -19.49 -1.68
N ARG A 140 4.78 -19.29 -1.41
CA ARG A 140 5.30 -19.15 -0.04
C ARG A 140 5.17 -17.71 0.43
N PHE A 141 4.53 -17.54 1.58
CA PHE A 141 4.48 -16.26 2.27
C PHE A 141 5.72 -16.08 3.15
N PRO A 142 6.23 -14.85 3.29
CA PRO A 142 7.28 -14.53 4.27
C PRO A 142 6.89 -15.01 5.68
N PRO A 143 7.61 -15.99 6.25
CA PRO A 143 7.54 -16.24 7.69
C PRO A 143 8.17 -15.01 8.37
N GLY A 144 7.49 -14.45 9.36
CA GLY A 144 8.04 -13.29 10.07
C GLY A 144 9.35 -13.65 10.75
N LEU A 145 10.19 -12.64 10.99
CA LEU A 145 11.45 -12.82 11.75
C LEU A 145 11.23 -13.51 13.09
N LEU A 146 10.08 -13.30 13.74
CA LEU A 146 9.74 -13.93 15.01
C LEU A 146 9.38 -15.41 14.89
N LEU A 147 8.83 -15.84 13.75
CA LEU A 147 8.56 -17.27 13.49
C LEU A 147 9.82 -18.00 13.07
N ASP A 148 10.70 -17.35 12.30
CA ASP A 148 11.99 -17.93 11.86
C ASP A 148 12.99 -18.10 13.01
N TRP A 149 12.91 -17.29 14.08
CA TRP A 149 13.75 -17.45 15.26
C TRP A 149 13.27 -18.53 16.24
N LEU A 150 12.01 -18.98 16.09
CA LEU A 150 11.35 -19.92 17.02
C LEU A 150 11.30 -21.36 16.49
N LEU A 151 11.68 -21.58 15.22
CA LEU A 151 11.72 -22.87 14.51
C LEU A 151 13.14 -23.17 14.04
#